data_AF-A0A0A9HJ10-F1
#
_entry.id   AF-A0A0A9HJ10-F1
#
_cell.length_a   1.000
_cell.length_b   1.000
_cell.length_c   1.000
_cell.angle_alpha   90.00
_cell.angle_beta   90.00
_cell.angle_gamma   90.00
#
_symmetry.space_group_name_H-M   'P 1'
#
loop_
_entity.id
_entity.type
_entity.pdbx_description
1 polymer ?
#
loop_
_entity_poly.entity_id
_entity_poly.type
_entity_poly.pdbx_seq_one_letter_code
_entity_poly.pdbx_strand_id
1 'polypeptide(L)'
;MVNSYHHQGVRRLAQRFVPMAFAPDGLVEGFYDPDAYNPGEGKFIMGLQFHPERMRKDGSDEFDYPGCARAYQEFVRAVVAYQDKVAAAAALKLNKEMEKRRKVIFRSFSLAKDLYVSGGRMRPAEQRDLDAGAEFLESNTALSVQQEKRLKQMGATVRNASGYLNSLKLNDGREAAARALMAEMTVDQLSDLASFYHTMGKICSDVLDRKLQQALRLHD
;
A
#
# COMPACT_ATOMS: atom_id res chain seq x y z
N MET A 1 33.49 -0.97 5.75
CA MET A 1 33.39 -2.41 6.11
C MET A 1 32.17 -2.56 7.00
N VAL A 2 31.36 -3.61 6.81
CA VAL A 2 30.12 -3.86 7.57
C VAL A 2 30.22 -5.19 8.32
N ASN A 3 29.34 -5.39 9.31
CA ASN A 3 29.27 -6.66 10.02
C ASN A 3 28.56 -7.75 9.18
N SER A 4 28.67 -9.01 9.59
CA SER A 4 27.93 -10.12 8.97
C SER A 4 27.56 -11.14 10.04
N TYR A 5 26.26 -11.43 10.14
CA TYR A 5 25.67 -12.37 11.11
C TYR A 5 24.51 -13.16 10.48
N HIS A 6 24.77 -13.85 9.37
CA HIS A 6 23.76 -14.63 8.66
C HIS A 6 24.37 -15.91 8.08
N HIS A 7 23.59 -16.99 8.08
CA HIS A 7 23.96 -18.28 7.46
C HIS A 7 23.20 -18.52 6.15
N GLN A 8 22.33 -17.58 5.78
CA GLN A 8 21.58 -17.56 4.52
C GLN A 8 21.86 -16.25 3.81
N GLY A 9 21.65 -16.23 2.50
CA GLY A 9 21.83 -15.04 1.69
C GLY A 9 21.07 -15.14 0.37
N VAL A 10 20.96 -14.02 -0.33
CA VAL A 10 20.19 -13.93 -1.57
C VAL A 10 20.91 -14.67 -2.70
N ARG A 11 20.37 -15.82 -3.12
CA ARG A 11 20.89 -16.58 -4.29
C ARG A 11 20.49 -15.97 -5.63
N ARG A 12 19.24 -15.50 -5.74
CA ARG A 12 18.70 -14.86 -6.95
C ARG A 12 17.76 -13.74 -6.51
N LEU A 13 18.17 -12.51 -6.75
CA LEU A 13 17.34 -11.36 -6.50
C LEU A 13 16.22 -11.27 -7.54
N ALA A 14 15.00 -10.95 -7.11
CA ALA A 14 13.87 -10.81 -8.05
C ALA A 14 14.11 -9.63 -9.00
N GLN A 15 13.64 -9.73 -10.25
CA GLN A 15 13.90 -8.75 -11.32
C GLN A 15 13.51 -7.30 -10.99
N ARG A 16 12.57 -7.12 -10.06
CA ARG A 16 12.12 -5.81 -9.60
C ARG A 16 13.17 -5.09 -8.75
N PHE A 17 14.05 -5.81 -8.07
CA PHE A 17 15.04 -5.21 -7.19
C PHE A 17 16.37 -5.04 -7.90
N VAL A 18 17.05 -3.94 -7.57
CA VAL A 18 18.40 -3.64 -8.03
C VAL A 18 19.35 -3.85 -6.85
N PRO A 19 20.42 -4.68 -7.00
CA PRO A 19 21.44 -4.80 -5.97
C PRO A 19 22.27 -3.51 -5.93
N MET A 20 22.62 -3.06 -4.72
CA MET A 20 23.43 -1.84 -4.52
C MET A 20 24.69 -2.08 -3.69
N ALA A 21 24.81 -3.24 -3.03
CA ALA A 21 25.98 -3.61 -2.27
C ALA A 21 26.27 -5.10 -2.44
N PHE A 22 27.55 -5.43 -2.56
CA PHE A 22 28.04 -6.79 -2.71
C PHE A 22 29.18 -7.04 -1.71
N ALA A 23 29.24 -8.25 -1.17
CA ALA A 23 30.42 -8.76 -0.48
C ALA A 23 31.51 -9.16 -1.49
N PRO A 24 32.78 -9.34 -1.06
CA PRO A 24 33.88 -9.72 -1.96
C PRO A 24 33.67 -11.05 -2.70
N ASP A 25 32.85 -11.95 -2.15
CA ASP A 25 32.46 -13.23 -2.76
C ASP A 25 31.29 -13.11 -3.76
N GLY A 26 30.76 -11.89 -3.95
CA GLY A 26 29.64 -11.60 -4.84
C GLY A 26 28.26 -11.75 -4.21
N LEU A 27 28.16 -12.08 -2.91
CA LEU A 27 26.86 -12.12 -2.24
C LEU A 27 26.23 -10.72 -2.18
N VAL A 28 24.93 -10.61 -2.48
CA VAL A 28 24.19 -9.35 -2.38
C VAL A 28 24.00 -8.99 -0.91
N GLU A 29 24.59 -7.87 -0.49
CA GLU A 29 24.54 -7.35 0.88
C GLU A 29 23.51 -6.22 1.06
N GLY A 30 23.01 -5.68 -0.06
CA GLY A 30 21.95 -4.67 -0.04
C GLY A 30 21.29 -4.51 -1.41
N PHE A 31 19.99 -4.25 -1.40
CA PHE A 31 19.18 -4.05 -2.60
C PHE A 31 18.01 -3.10 -2.33
N TYR A 32 17.45 -2.52 -3.39
CA TYR A 32 16.30 -1.62 -3.31
C TYR A 32 15.36 -1.83 -4.50
N ASP A 33 14.16 -1.29 -4.39
CA ASP A 33 13.19 -1.25 -5.49
C ASP A 33 13.19 0.16 -6.12
N PRO A 34 13.66 0.33 -7.37
CA PRO A 34 13.71 1.63 -8.03
C PRO A 34 12.33 2.26 -8.21
N ASP A 35 11.26 1.47 -8.34
CA ASP A 35 9.90 1.98 -8.52
C ASP A 35 9.26 2.42 -7.19
N ALA A 36 9.84 2.01 -6.06
CA ALA A 36 9.34 2.28 -4.71
C ALA A 36 10.38 2.92 -3.80
N TYR A 37 11.45 3.50 -4.37
CA TYR A 37 12.46 4.24 -3.64
C TYR A 37 12.43 5.71 -4.06
N ASN A 38 11.65 6.50 -3.33
CA ASN A 38 11.68 7.96 -3.37
C ASN A 38 11.34 8.48 -1.96
N PRO A 39 12.35 8.64 -1.09
CA PRO A 39 12.15 9.09 0.28
C PRO A 39 11.42 10.44 0.36
N GLY A 40 11.63 11.34 -0.59
CA GLY A 40 10.93 12.63 -0.63
C GLY A 40 9.42 12.54 -0.88
N GLU A 41 8.94 11.45 -1.48
CA GLU A 41 7.52 11.18 -1.74
C GLU A 41 6.90 10.18 -0.76
N GLY A 42 7.65 9.77 0.27
CA GLY A 42 7.24 8.75 1.22
C GLY A 42 7.19 7.34 0.65
N LYS A 43 8.02 7.05 -0.36
CA LYS A 43 8.23 5.69 -0.89
C LYS A 43 9.59 5.18 -0.45
N PHE A 44 9.63 4.03 0.22
CA PHE A 44 10.88 3.46 0.70
C PHE A 44 10.83 1.94 0.74
N ILE A 45 11.61 1.30 -0.13
CA ILE A 45 11.90 -0.14 -0.05
C ILE A 45 13.40 -0.34 -0.26
N MET A 46 14.05 -0.79 0.80
CA MET A 46 15.47 -1.12 0.86
C MET A 46 15.64 -2.33 1.77
N GLY A 47 16.47 -3.27 1.37
CA GLY A 47 16.91 -4.41 2.18
C GLY A 47 18.42 -4.35 2.36
N LEU A 48 18.87 -4.61 3.58
CA LEU A 48 20.28 -4.77 3.95
C LEU A 48 20.45 -6.14 4.61
N GLN A 49 21.50 -6.86 4.26
CA GLN A 49 21.82 -8.17 4.81
C GLN A 49 22.68 -8.05 6.08
N PHE A 50 23.55 -7.04 6.14
CA PHE A 50 24.26 -6.66 7.35
C PHE A 50 23.35 -5.92 8.35
N HIS A 51 23.84 -5.77 9.58
CA HIS A 51 23.11 -5.24 10.73
C HIS A 51 23.63 -3.83 11.11
N PRO A 52 23.17 -2.74 10.46
CA PRO A 52 23.61 -1.38 10.76
C PRO A 52 23.33 -0.96 12.22
N GLU A 53 22.34 -1.55 12.87
CA GLU A 53 21.97 -1.28 14.26
C GLU A 53 23.04 -1.74 15.26
N ARG A 54 23.80 -2.77 14.89
CA ARG A 54 24.90 -3.32 15.69
C ARG A 54 26.26 -2.67 15.38
N MET A 55 26.26 -1.68 14.50
CA MET A 55 27.45 -0.91 14.12
C MET A 55 27.47 0.48 14.74
N ARG A 56 26.56 0.75 15.69
CA ARG A 56 26.56 1.98 16.48
C ARG A 56 27.48 1.79 17.67
N LYS A 57 28.35 2.76 17.93
CA LYS A 57 29.26 2.74 19.08
C LYS A 57 28.48 2.96 20.38
N ASP A 58 28.80 2.18 21.40
CA ASP A 58 28.16 2.26 22.71
C ASP A 58 28.22 3.68 23.29
N GLY A 59 27.07 4.18 23.76
CA GLY A 59 26.97 5.50 24.38
C GLY A 59 27.14 6.69 23.43
N SER A 60 27.12 6.49 22.10
CA SER A 60 27.24 7.57 21.13
C SER A 60 26.29 7.43 19.94
N ASP A 61 26.15 8.51 19.17
CA ASP A 61 25.40 8.54 17.89
C ASP A 61 26.29 8.18 16.69
N GLU A 62 27.55 7.83 16.94
CA GLU A 62 28.49 7.45 15.90
C GLU A 62 28.32 6.00 15.47
N PHE A 63 28.49 5.76 14.17
CA PHE A 63 28.53 4.42 13.60
C PHE A 63 29.93 4.10 13.09
N ASP A 64 30.35 2.83 13.20
CA ASP A 64 31.62 2.34 12.69
C ASP A 64 31.75 2.54 11.17
N TYR A 65 30.62 2.49 10.47
CA TYR A 65 30.50 2.86 9.08
C TYR A 65 29.52 4.03 8.93
N PRO A 66 29.98 5.20 8.43
CA PRO A 66 29.11 6.39 8.27
C PRO A 66 27.87 6.14 7.40
N GLY A 67 27.93 5.17 6.49
CA GLY A 67 26.78 4.78 5.67
C GLY A 67 25.61 4.19 6.47
N CYS A 68 25.84 3.65 7.67
CA CYS A 68 24.78 3.11 8.53
C CYS A 68 23.78 4.20 8.94
N ALA A 69 24.27 5.38 9.32
CA ALA A 69 23.41 6.51 9.69
C ALA A 69 22.49 6.94 8.52
N ARG A 70 23.03 6.91 7.29
CA ARG A 70 22.28 7.33 6.09
C ARG A 70 21.05 6.45 5.81
N ALA A 71 21.14 5.14 6.05
CA ALA A 71 20.01 4.24 5.85
C ALA A 71 18.81 4.63 6.74
N TYR A 72 19.08 4.97 8.01
CA TYR A 72 18.06 5.46 8.93
C TYR A 72 17.55 6.85 8.57
N GLN A 73 18.44 7.76 8.17
CA GLN A 73 18.05 9.11 7.76
C GLN A 73 17.08 9.09 6.57
N GLU A 74 17.38 8.30 5.53
CA GLU A 74 16.49 8.17 4.37
C GLU A 74 15.18 7.45 4.72
N PHE A 75 15.21 6.47 5.62
CA PHE A 75 13.99 5.84 6.13
C PHE A 75 13.11 6.86 6.88
N VAL A 76 13.67 7.63 7.81
CA VAL A 76 12.94 8.65 8.57
C VAL A 76 12.39 9.72 7.63
N ARG A 77 13.17 10.18 6.65
CA ARG A 77 12.73 11.11 5.62
C ARG A 77 11.49 10.58 4.88
N ALA A 78 11.51 9.30 4.50
CA ALA A 78 10.37 8.67 3.87
C ALA A 78 9.15 8.54 4.79
N VAL A 79 9.35 8.21 6.06
CA VAL A 79 8.25 8.13 7.04
C VAL A 79 7.58 9.49 7.23
N VAL A 80 8.36 10.56 7.38
CA VAL A 80 7.83 11.93 7.51
C VAL A 80 7.03 12.32 6.25
N ALA A 81 7.61 12.14 5.06
CA ALA A 81 6.92 12.47 3.81
C ALA A 81 5.64 11.62 3.61
N TYR A 82 5.65 10.35 4.02
CA TYR A 82 4.47 9.49 3.98
C TYR A 82 3.40 9.94 4.98
N GLN A 83 3.80 10.32 6.19
CA GLN A 83 2.90 10.85 7.20
C GLN A 83 2.21 12.13 6.70
N ASP A 84 2.96 13.05 6.13
CA ASP A 84 2.41 14.30 5.56
C ASP A 84 1.43 14.01 4.42
N LYS A 85 1.78 13.06 3.54
CA LYS A 85 0.90 12.63 2.46
C LYS A 85 -0.41 12.01 2.97
N VAL A 86 -0.33 11.16 3.99
CA VAL A 86 -1.52 10.56 4.63
C VAL A 86 -2.34 11.63 5.35
N ALA A 87 -1.69 12.57 6.04
CA ALA A 87 -2.36 13.68 6.71
C ALA A 87 -3.06 14.61 5.72
N ALA A 88 -2.42 14.95 4.60
CA ALA A 88 -3.02 15.71 3.51
C ALA A 88 -4.19 14.96 2.86
N ALA A 89 -4.06 13.64 2.67
CA ALA A 89 -5.14 12.78 2.19
C ALA A 89 -6.30 12.67 3.19
N ALA A 90 -6.03 12.71 4.49
CA ALA A 90 -7.03 12.71 5.55
C ALA A 90 -7.69 14.10 5.75
N ALA A 91 -6.96 15.18 5.45
CA ALA A 91 -7.44 16.56 5.50
C ALA A 91 -8.35 16.93 4.32
N LEU A 92 -8.40 16.10 3.26
CA LEU A 92 -9.51 16.07 2.31
C LEU A 92 -10.78 15.66 3.08
N LYS A 93 -11.47 16.68 3.63
CA LYS A 93 -12.65 16.60 4.50
C LYS A 93 -13.47 15.34 4.25
N LEU A 94 -13.42 14.40 5.20
CA LEU A 94 -14.41 13.34 5.31
C LEU A 94 -15.78 14.02 5.28
N ASN A 95 -16.60 13.72 4.27
CA ASN A 95 -17.96 14.23 4.26
C ASN A 95 -18.69 13.73 5.52
N LYS A 96 -19.80 14.38 5.91
CA LYS A 96 -20.57 14.01 7.11
C LYS A 96 -20.98 12.53 7.14
N GLU A 97 -21.10 11.89 5.97
CA GLU A 97 -21.43 10.48 5.86
C GLU A 97 -20.24 9.58 6.26
N MET A 98 -19.04 9.92 5.83
CA MET A 98 -17.83 9.18 6.19
C MET A 98 -17.49 9.31 7.67
N GLU A 99 -17.75 10.46 8.30
CA GLU A 99 -17.61 10.61 9.76
C GLU A 99 -18.59 9.72 10.53
N LYS A 100 -19.83 9.60 10.02
CA LYS A 100 -20.83 8.67 10.59
C LYS A 100 -20.34 7.23 10.47
N ARG A 101 -19.83 6.82 9.30
CA ARG A 101 -19.25 5.48 9.09
C ARG A 101 -18.09 5.21 10.05
N ARG A 102 -17.17 6.17 10.21
CA ARG A 102 -16.04 6.07 11.18
C ARG A 102 -16.53 5.81 12.61
N LYS A 103 -17.60 6.48 13.05
CA LYS A 103 -18.15 6.30 14.40
C LYS A 103 -18.75 4.91 14.61
N VAL A 104 -19.45 4.38 13.61
CA VAL A 104 -20.02 3.02 13.64
C VAL A 104 -18.89 1.98 13.75
N ILE A 105 -17.82 2.14 12.95
CA ILE A 105 -16.65 1.26 12.99
C ILE A 105 -15.92 1.34 14.34
N PHE A 106 -15.76 2.53 14.91
CA PHE A 106 -15.11 2.64 16.22
C PHE A 106 -15.90 1.91 17.31
N ARG A 107 -17.23 2.03 17.26
CA ARG A 107 -18.15 1.33 18.17
C ARG A 107 -18.06 -0.20 18.01
N SER A 108 -17.95 -0.69 16.78
CA SER A 108 -17.82 -2.13 16.50
C SER A 108 -16.54 -2.72 17.08
N PHE A 109 -15.40 -2.03 16.94
CA PHE A 109 -14.12 -2.50 17.50
C PHE A 109 -14.09 -2.45 19.02
N SER A 110 -14.65 -1.41 19.64
CA SER A 110 -14.82 -1.36 21.10
C SER A 110 -15.65 -2.53 21.60
N LEU A 111 -16.78 -2.82 20.95
CA LEU A 111 -17.66 -3.94 21.29
C LEU A 111 -16.97 -5.30 21.13
N ALA A 112 -16.23 -5.52 20.03
CA ALA A 112 -15.46 -6.74 19.80
C ALA A 112 -14.38 -6.94 20.87
N LYS A 113 -13.67 -5.86 21.26
CA LYS A 113 -12.70 -5.88 22.35
C LYS A 113 -13.36 -6.25 23.67
N ASP A 114 -14.49 -5.65 23.99
CA ASP A 114 -15.20 -5.90 25.25
C ASP A 114 -15.69 -7.35 25.30
N LEU A 115 -16.21 -7.92 24.21
CA LEU A 115 -16.60 -9.32 24.12
C LEU A 115 -15.41 -10.27 24.27
N TYR A 116 -14.27 -9.97 23.63
CA TYR A 116 -13.04 -10.77 23.76
C TYR A 116 -12.51 -10.80 25.20
N VAL A 117 -12.58 -9.67 25.90
CA VAL A 117 -12.09 -9.55 27.29
C VAL A 117 -13.09 -10.12 28.31
N SER A 118 -14.39 -9.95 28.08
CA SER A 118 -15.43 -10.32 29.06
C SER A 118 -16.00 -11.74 28.89
N GLY A 119 -15.74 -12.43 27.77
CA GLY A 119 -16.29 -13.77 27.49
C GLY A 119 -17.82 -13.83 27.49
N GLY A 120 -18.50 -12.69 27.38
CA GLY A 120 -19.94 -12.54 27.56
C GLY A 120 -20.79 -13.03 26.38
N ARG A 121 -22.03 -13.43 26.67
CA ARG A 121 -23.04 -13.78 25.65
C ARG A 121 -23.55 -12.53 24.93
N MET A 122 -23.57 -12.62 23.60
CA MET A 122 -23.87 -11.52 22.68
C MET A 122 -25.38 -11.24 22.53
N ARG A 123 -25.76 -9.96 22.48
CA ARG A 123 -27.16 -9.52 22.26
C ARG A 123 -27.44 -9.27 20.76
N PRO A 124 -28.67 -9.44 20.26
CA PRO A 124 -28.99 -9.24 18.83
C PRO A 124 -28.72 -7.82 18.30
N ALA A 125 -28.79 -6.79 19.16
CA ALA A 125 -28.48 -5.41 18.78
C ALA A 125 -26.97 -5.16 18.58
N GLU A 126 -26.12 -5.97 19.21
CA GLU A 126 -24.66 -5.90 19.14
C GLU A 126 -24.12 -6.55 17.84
N GLN A 127 -24.90 -7.45 17.23
CA GLN A 127 -24.56 -8.10 15.95
C GLN A 127 -24.43 -7.09 14.82
N ARG A 128 -25.38 -6.16 14.66
CA ARG A 128 -25.34 -5.17 13.57
C ARG A 128 -24.15 -4.23 13.64
N ASP A 129 -23.76 -3.84 14.86
CA ASP A 129 -22.57 -3.02 15.06
C ASP A 129 -21.30 -3.83 14.73
N LEU A 130 -21.21 -5.10 15.13
CA LEU A 130 -20.08 -5.98 14.78
C LEU A 130 -19.98 -6.24 13.27
N ASP A 131 -21.11 -6.49 12.59
CA ASP A 131 -21.18 -6.73 11.16
C ASP A 131 -20.63 -5.53 10.37
N ALA A 132 -20.93 -4.30 10.80
CA ALA A 132 -20.38 -3.08 10.19
C ALA A 132 -18.85 -2.97 10.36
N GLY A 133 -18.31 -3.49 11.47
CA GLY A 133 -16.86 -3.60 11.69
C GLY A 133 -16.21 -4.66 10.82
N ALA A 134 -16.87 -5.81 10.64
CA ALA A 134 -16.41 -6.89 9.78
C ALA A 134 -16.39 -6.47 8.30
N GLU A 135 -17.46 -5.82 7.82
CA GLU A 135 -17.55 -5.28 6.45
C GLU A 135 -16.47 -4.21 6.18
N PHE A 136 -16.12 -3.40 7.18
CA PHE A 136 -15.00 -2.45 7.10
C PHE A 136 -13.63 -3.13 6.97
N LEU A 137 -13.40 -4.20 7.72
CA LEU A 137 -12.17 -4.99 7.59
C LEU A 137 -12.10 -5.65 6.22
N GLU A 138 -13.20 -6.23 5.72
CA GLU A 138 -13.26 -6.85 4.39
C GLU A 138 -12.99 -5.84 3.27
N SER A 139 -13.58 -4.64 3.35
CA SER A 139 -13.39 -3.58 2.35
C SER A 139 -11.98 -2.98 2.33
N ASN A 140 -11.27 -2.93 3.46
CA ASN A 140 -9.86 -2.53 3.51
C ASN A 140 -8.87 -3.67 3.18
N THR A 141 -9.35 -4.92 3.14
CA THR A 141 -8.53 -6.09 2.77
C THR A 141 -8.53 -6.35 1.27
N ALA A 142 -9.35 -5.64 0.49
CA ALA A 142 -9.33 -5.70 -0.96
C ALA A 142 -8.03 -5.07 -1.50
N LEU A 143 -7.00 -5.90 -1.69
CA LEU A 143 -5.79 -5.54 -2.41
C LEU A 143 -6.18 -5.01 -3.81
N SER A 144 -5.74 -3.80 -4.16
CA SER A 144 -5.84 -3.35 -5.55
C SER A 144 -5.14 -4.33 -6.48
N VAL A 145 -5.58 -4.42 -7.73
CA VAL A 145 -4.96 -5.26 -8.78
C VAL A 145 -3.45 -5.01 -8.87
N GLN A 146 -3.00 -3.77 -8.64
CA GLN A 146 -1.58 -3.43 -8.55
C GLN A 146 -0.89 -4.00 -7.30
N GLN A 147 -1.52 -3.94 -6.12
CA GLN A 147 -0.95 -4.54 -4.90
C GLN A 147 -0.87 -6.06 -5.01
N GLU A 148 -1.84 -6.70 -5.66
CA GLU A 148 -1.83 -8.15 -5.92
C GLU A 148 -0.72 -8.54 -6.90
N LYS A 149 -0.57 -7.81 -8.03
CA LYS A 149 0.52 -8.01 -8.97
C LYS A 149 1.88 -7.84 -8.28
N ARG A 150 2.00 -6.84 -7.39
CA ARG A 150 3.18 -6.61 -6.54
C ARG A 150 3.46 -7.78 -5.60
N LEU A 151 2.45 -8.31 -4.90
CA LEU A 151 2.62 -9.44 -3.97
C LEU A 151 2.98 -10.74 -4.70
N LYS A 152 2.38 -10.99 -5.86
CA LYS A 152 2.71 -12.14 -6.74
C LYS A 152 4.15 -12.05 -7.26
N GLN A 153 4.59 -10.86 -7.69
CA GLN A 153 5.98 -10.62 -8.09
C GLN A 153 6.98 -10.77 -6.93
N MET A 154 6.53 -10.53 -5.69
CA MET A 154 7.33 -10.66 -4.47
C MET A 154 7.30 -12.09 -3.88
N GLY A 155 6.56 -13.03 -4.48
CA GLY A 155 6.49 -14.43 -4.02
C GLY A 155 5.69 -14.66 -2.74
N ALA A 156 4.83 -13.70 -2.34
CA ALA A 156 4.03 -13.80 -1.11
C ALA A 156 2.77 -14.67 -1.32
N THR A 157 2.57 -15.69 -0.48
CA THR A 157 1.31 -16.46 -0.41
C THR A 157 0.31 -15.77 0.52
N VAL A 158 -0.89 -15.46 0.02
CA VAL A 158 -1.96 -14.86 0.82
C VAL A 158 -2.66 -15.95 1.64
N ARG A 159 -2.48 -15.93 2.97
CA ARG A 159 -3.31 -16.73 3.89
C ARG A 159 -4.68 -16.04 4.00
N ASN A 160 -5.75 -16.83 3.86
CA ASN A 160 -7.17 -16.46 3.87
C ASN A 160 -7.81 -16.18 2.48
N ALA A 161 -7.90 -17.24 1.65
CA ALA A 161 -8.40 -17.18 0.26
C ALA A 161 -9.94 -17.06 0.13
N SER A 162 -10.72 -17.35 1.19
CA SER A 162 -12.18 -17.41 1.11
C SER A 162 -12.85 -16.03 0.99
N GLY A 163 -12.38 -15.02 1.72
CA GLY A 163 -12.90 -13.65 1.63
C GLY A 163 -12.61 -12.99 0.26
N TYR A 164 -11.42 -13.27 -0.30
CA TYR A 164 -11.04 -12.82 -1.64
C TYR A 164 -11.89 -13.44 -2.76
N LEU A 165 -12.23 -14.73 -2.65
CA LEU A 165 -13.12 -15.39 -3.62
C LEU A 165 -14.54 -14.80 -3.61
N ASN A 166 -15.02 -14.31 -2.46
CA ASN A 166 -16.32 -13.65 -2.37
C ASN A 166 -16.30 -12.23 -2.98
N SER A 167 -15.20 -11.48 -2.85
CA SER A 167 -15.09 -10.15 -3.47
C SER A 167 -14.94 -10.21 -4.99
N LEU A 168 -14.28 -11.24 -5.54
CA LEU A 168 -14.27 -11.50 -6.98
C LEU A 168 -15.68 -11.77 -7.51
N LYS A 169 -16.47 -12.62 -6.84
CA LYS A 169 -17.86 -12.89 -7.22
C LYS A 169 -18.74 -11.63 -7.22
N LEU A 170 -18.51 -10.69 -6.29
CA LEU A 170 -19.22 -9.42 -6.24
C LEU A 170 -18.83 -8.48 -7.41
N ASN A 171 -17.55 -8.47 -7.81
CA ASN A 171 -17.10 -7.73 -8.98
C ASN A 171 -17.61 -8.33 -10.29
N ASP A 172 -17.61 -9.66 -10.42
CA ASP A 172 -18.21 -10.35 -11.57
C ASP A 172 -19.70 -10.03 -11.68
N GLY A 173 -20.41 -9.98 -10.55
CA GLY A 173 -21.82 -9.57 -10.49
C GLY A 173 -22.05 -8.11 -10.92
N ARG A 174 -21.16 -7.19 -10.53
CA ARG A 174 -21.21 -5.78 -10.96
C ARG A 174 -20.90 -5.62 -12.44
N GLU A 175 -19.92 -6.37 -12.96
CA GLU A 175 -19.58 -6.35 -14.38
C GLU A 175 -20.72 -6.92 -15.22
N ALA A 176 -21.34 -8.03 -14.79
CA ALA A 176 -22.52 -8.59 -15.44
C ALA A 176 -23.70 -7.61 -15.45
N ALA A 177 -23.95 -6.91 -14.32
CA ALA A 177 -24.99 -5.90 -14.24
C ALA A 177 -24.71 -4.69 -15.15
N ALA A 178 -23.46 -4.24 -15.23
CA ALA A 178 -23.06 -3.17 -16.15
C ALA A 178 -23.22 -3.59 -17.61
N ARG A 179 -22.85 -4.83 -17.96
CA ARG A 179 -23.05 -5.39 -19.31
C ARG A 179 -24.52 -5.51 -19.67
N ALA A 180 -25.38 -5.93 -18.74
CA ALA A 180 -26.82 -5.97 -18.93
C ALA A 180 -27.40 -4.57 -19.15
N LEU A 181 -27.00 -3.59 -18.33
CA LEU A 181 -27.43 -2.20 -18.51
C LEU A 181 -26.99 -1.62 -19.86
N MET A 182 -25.74 -1.87 -20.27
CA MET A 182 -25.23 -1.42 -21.57
C MET A 182 -25.92 -2.12 -22.74
N ALA A 183 -26.39 -3.36 -22.58
CA ALA A 183 -27.14 -4.06 -23.62
C ALA A 183 -28.55 -3.46 -23.84
N GLU A 184 -29.14 -2.85 -22.80
CA GLU A 184 -30.44 -2.16 -22.87
C GLU A 184 -30.33 -0.71 -23.38
N MET A 185 -29.13 -0.16 -23.51
CA MET A 185 -28.91 1.20 -23.99
C MET A 185 -29.02 1.29 -25.52
N THR A 186 -29.54 2.41 -26.02
CA THR A 186 -29.55 2.66 -27.47
C THR A 186 -28.15 2.92 -28.00
N VAL A 187 -27.96 2.79 -29.31
CA VAL A 187 -26.67 3.06 -29.97
C VAL A 187 -26.17 4.48 -29.68
N ASP A 188 -27.06 5.47 -29.67
CA ASP A 188 -26.72 6.86 -29.35
C ASP A 188 -26.26 7.01 -27.89
N GLN A 189 -26.96 6.38 -26.95
CA GLN A 189 -26.58 6.41 -25.53
C GLN A 189 -25.24 5.70 -25.27
N LEU A 190 -24.97 4.60 -25.97
CA LEU A 190 -23.68 3.91 -25.91
C LEU A 190 -22.56 4.76 -26.52
N SER A 191 -22.84 5.48 -27.61
CA SER A 191 -21.90 6.41 -28.24
C SER A 191 -21.58 7.60 -27.33
N ASP A 192 -22.57 8.17 -26.65
CA ASP A 192 -22.39 9.24 -25.66
C ASP A 192 -21.58 8.76 -24.45
N LEU A 193 -21.88 7.55 -23.94
CA LEU A 193 -21.14 6.94 -22.84
C LEU A 193 -19.68 6.69 -23.21
N ALA A 194 -19.43 6.15 -24.42
CA ALA A 194 -18.08 5.94 -24.93
C ALA A 194 -17.31 7.26 -25.11
N SER A 195 -17.97 8.29 -25.63
CA SER A 195 -17.41 9.62 -25.82
C SER A 195 -17.08 10.30 -24.50
N PHE A 196 -17.92 10.13 -23.49
CA PHE A 196 -17.67 10.59 -22.12
C PHE A 196 -16.42 9.94 -21.53
N TYR A 197 -16.31 8.61 -21.58
CA TYR A 197 -15.13 7.90 -21.07
C TYR A 197 -13.86 8.24 -21.85
N HIS A 198 -13.95 8.43 -23.17
CA HIS A 198 -12.82 8.87 -23.98
C HIS A 198 -12.34 10.28 -23.61
N THR A 199 -13.28 11.20 -23.37
CA THR A 199 -12.99 12.57 -22.92
C THR A 199 -12.34 12.57 -21.54
N MET A 200 -12.86 11.78 -20.61
CA MET A 200 -12.25 11.57 -19.29
C MET A 200 -10.83 11.01 -19.40
N GLY A 201 -10.60 10.03 -20.28
CA GLY A 201 -9.27 9.47 -20.54
C GLY A 201 -8.28 10.51 -21.06
N LYS A 202 -8.70 11.39 -21.97
CA LYS A 202 -7.89 12.51 -22.47
C LYS A 202 -7.55 13.50 -21.37
N ILE A 203 -8.55 13.96 -20.60
CA ILE A 203 -8.32 14.90 -19.49
C ILE A 203 -7.33 14.32 -18.47
N CYS A 204 -7.48 13.05 -18.11
CA CYS A 204 -6.56 12.39 -17.19
C CYS A 204 -5.13 12.32 -17.76
N SER A 205 -4.98 12.02 -19.05
CA SER A 205 -3.68 11.96 -19.73
C SER A 205 -3.02 13.35 -19.78
N ASP A 206 -3.76 14.38 -20.16
CA ASP A 206 -3.27 15.77 -20.23
C ASP A 206 -2.80 16.27 -18.85
N VAL A 207 -3.52 15.91 -17.78
CA VAL A 207 -3.13 16.28 -16.41
C VAL A 207 -1.84 15.56 -15.99
N LEU A 208 -1.69 14.29 -16.35
CA LEU A 208 -0.48 13.52 -16.07
C LEU A 208 0.72 14.08 -16.85
N ASP A 209 0.55 14.39 -18.13
CA ASP A 209 1.62 14.95 -18.98
C ASP A 209 2.06 16.33 -18.50
N ARG A 210 1.12 17.19 -18.10
CA ARG A 210 1.45 18.50 -17.50
C ARG A 210 2.26 18.37 -16.22
N LYS A 211 1.92 17.42 -15.35
CA LYS A 211 2.68 17.15 -14.12
C LYS A 211 4.07 16.62 -14.44
N LEU A 212 4.20 15.77 -15.45
CA LEU A 212 5.49 15.24 -15.90
C LEU A 212 6.39 16.35 -16.46
N GLN A 213 5.83 17.24 -17.28
CA GLN A 213 6.56 18.39 -17.83
C GLN A 213 6.94 19.42 -16.75
N GLN A 214 6.09 19.66 -15.76
CA GLN A 214 6.44 20.52 -14.61
C GLN A 214 7.58 19.93 -13.79
N ALA A 215 7.61 18.61 -13.58
CA ALA A 215 8.69 17.94 -12.87
C ALA A 215 10.02 18.05 -13.64
N LEU A 216 9.99 17.96 -14.98
CA LEU A 216 11.19 18.09 -15.81
C LEU A 216 11.76 19.52 -15.85
N ARG A 217 10.91 20.55 -15.80
CA ARG A 217 11.33 21.97 -15.77
C ARG A 217 11.90 22.44 -14.44
N LEU A 218 11.77 21.66 -13.36
CA LEU A 218 12.35 21.97 -12.05
C LEU A 218 13.78 21.43 -11.89
N HIS A 219 14.34 20.81 -12.94
CA HIS A 219 15.65 20.18 -12.96
C HIS A 219 16.65 20.79 -13.97
N ASP A 220 16.29 21.89 -14.64
CA ASP A 220 17.18 22.78 -15.41
C ASP A 220 17.35 24.11 -14.65
#